data_AF-A0A841VD32-F1
#
_entry.id   AF-A0A841VD32-F1
#
_cell.length_a   1.000
_cell.length_b   1.000
_cell.length_c   1.000
_cell.angle_alpha   90.00
_cell.angle_beta   90.00
_cell.angle_gamma   90.00
#
_symmetry.space_group_name_H-M   'P 1'
#
loop_
_entity.id
_entity.type
_entity.pdbx_description
1 polymer ?
#
loop_
_entity_poly.entity_id
_entity_poly.type
_entity_poly.pdbx_seq_one_letter_code
_entity_poly.pdbx_strand_id
1 'polypeptide(L)'
;MDKQESLQDKFGKLFNNMTSIPKKLADAVEEGLKEPSNLVCVQEGLLNFDLIEEDARRIQGDLKARGDRVLGSNLILDYERKFMEIRTYIERGDKNFVIIVDAEVKRATNTPSDILHELKEKGRVELSLKL
;
A
#
# COMPACT_ATOMS: atom_id res chain seq x y z
N MET A 1 -22.98 -18.01 -12.93
CA MET A 1 -22.20 -18.84 -11.98
C MET A 1 -20.86 -18.14 -11.87
N ASP A 2 -20.79 -17.11 -11.03
CA ASP A 2 -19.57 -16.32 -10.87
C ASP A 2 -18.51 -17.20 -10.22
N LYS A 3 -17.38 -17.37 -10.92
CA LYS A 3 -16.20 -18.02 -10.35
C LYS A 3 -15.80 -17.16 -9.16
N GLN A 4 -15.99 -17.70 -7.96
CA GLN A 4 -15.45 -17.15 -6.73
C GLN A 4 -13.93 -17.15 -6.90
N GLU A 5 -13.39 -16.00 -7.29
CA GLU A 5 -11.97 -15.82 -7.56
C GLU A 5 -11.21 -16.11 -6.26
N SER A 6 -10.19 -16.97 -6.33
CA SER A 6 -9.45 -17.34 -5.13
C SER A 6 -8.72 -16.12 -4.59
N LEU A 7 -8.57 -16.02 -3.26
CA LEU A 7 -7.83 -14.91 -2.65
C LEU A 7 -6.42 -14.82 -3.26
N GLN A 8 -5.75 -15.95 -3.50
CA GLN A 8 -4.46 -16.00 -4.19
C GLN A 8 -4.50 -15.37 -5.59
N ASP A 9 -5.55 -15.60 -6.37
CA ASP A 9 -5.70 -14.99 -7.70
C ASP A 9 -5.93 -13.47 -7.59
N LYS A 10 -6.71 -13.03 -6.59
CA LYS A 10 -6.93 -11.60 -6.30
C LYS A 10 -5.61 -10.92 -5.92
N PHE A 11 -4.84 -11.52 -5.03
CA PHE A 11 -3.56 -10.99 -4.57
C PHE A 11 -2.48 -11.00 -5.67
N GLY A 12 -2.40 -12.05 -6.49
CA GLY A 12 -1.46 -12.13 -7.62
C GLY A 12 -1.75 -11.10 -8.72
N LYS A 13 -2.99 -10.61 -8.82
CA LYS A 13 -3.36 -9.48 -9.70
C LYS A 13 -3.02 -8.12 -9.08
N LEU A 14 -3.14 -8.00 -7.76
CA LEU A 14 -2.96 -6.73 -7.03
C LEU A 14 -1.51 -6.40 -6.72
N PHE A 15 -0.67 -7.41 -6.46
CA PHE A 15 0.70 -7.21 -5.98
C PHE A 15 1.72 -7.77 -6.96
N ASN A 16 2.62 -6.92 -7.43
CA ASN A 16 3.88 -7.39 -8.02
C ASN A 16 4.93 -7.39 -6.91
N ASN A 17 5.43 -8.58 -6.56
CA ASN A 17 6.68 -8.69 -5.81
C ASN A 17 7.79 -8.15 -6.73
N MET A 18 8.51 -7.13 -6.28
CA MET A 18 9.58 -6.44 -7.01
C MET A 18 9.18 -5.75 -8.32
N THR A 19 8.78 -4.48 -8.23
CA THR A 19 9.08 -3.53 -9.32
C THR A 19 9.77 -2.32 -8.73
N SER A 20 11.01 -2.09 -9.18
CA SER A 20 11.80 -0.90 -8.89
C SER A 20 10.94 0.35 -9.10
N ILE A 21 10.70 1.08 -8.02
CA ILE A 21 10.13 2.43 -8.10
C ILE A 21 10.97 3.22 -9.11
N PRO A 22 10.37 3.79 -10.17
CA PRO A 22 11.08 4.65 -11.11
C PRO A 22 11.87 5.72 -10.36
N LYS A 23 13.14 5.95 -10.73
CA LYS A 23 14.07 6.86 -10.03
C LYS A 23 13.47 8.25 -9.73
N LYS A 24 12.60 8.76 -10.63
CA LYS A 24 11.84 10.02 -10.48
C LYS A 24 10.89 10.06 -9.27
N LEU A 25 10.41 8.90 -8.82
CA LEU A 25 9.58 8.75 -7.62
C LEU A 25 10.42 8.59 -6.35
N ALA A 26 11.66 8.08 -6.47
CA ALA A 26 12.61 8.06 -5.37
C ALA A 26 13.10 9.48 -5.01
N ASP A 27 13.21 10.37 -5.99
CA ASP A 27 13.57 11.78 -5.76
C ASP A 27 12.40 12.58 -5.13
N ALA A 28 11.14 12.17 -5.34
CA ALA A 28 9.96 12.77 -4.70
C ALA A 28 9.88 12.52 -3.17
N VAL A 29 10.79 11.71 -2.63
CA VAL A 29 10.87 11.36 -1.19
C VAL A 29 11.23 12.57 -0.32
N GLU A 30 11.78 13.65 -0.88
CA GLU A 30 12.11 14.87 -0.11
C GLU A 30 10.88 15.65 0.41
N GLU A 31 9.69 15.50 -0.19
CA GLU A 31 8.45 16.19 0.22
C GLU A 31 7.34 15.20 0.61
N GLY A 32 7.63 14.29 1.54
CA GLY A 32 6.64 13.35 2.07
C GLY A 32 5.55 14.07 2.89
N LEU A 33 4.32 14.10 2.37
CA LEU A 33 3.16 14.64 3.07
C LEU A 33 2.47 13.51 3.84
N LYS A 34 2.55 13.56 5.16
CA LYS A 34 1.82 12.63 6.03
C LYS A 34 0.36 13.07 6.12
N GLU A 35 -0.56 12.24 5.65
CA GLU A 35 -1.99 12.50 5.78
C GLU A 35 -2.61 11.58 6.84
N PRO A 36 -3.40 12.13 7.79
CA PRO A 36 -4.21 11.30 8.65
C PRO A 36 -5.28 10.62 7.79
N SER A 37 -5.33 9.30 7.81
CA SER A 37 -6.39 8.53 7.17
C SER A 37 -6.85 7.45 8.11
N ASN A 38 -8.17 7.29 8.22
CA ASN A 38 -8.73 6.16 8.93
C ASN A 38 -8.64 4.94 8.01
N LEU A 39 -7.61 4.11 8.18
CA LEU A 39 -7.44 2.89 7.39
C LEU A 39 -8.43 1.83 7.88
N VAL A 40 -9.44 1.51 7.06
CA VAL A 40 -10.41 0.44 7.39
C VAL A 40 -9.76 -0.93 7.45
N CYS A 41 -8.63 -1.10 6.75
CA CYS A 41 -7.83 -2.32 6.79
C CYS A 41 -7.10 -2.54 8.12
N VAL A 42 -7.04 -1.53 9.00
CA VAL A 42 -6.49 -1.67 10.35
C VAL A 42 -7.52 -1.27 11.40
N GLN A 43 -7.93 -2.25 12.22
CA GLN A 43 -8.82 -2.01 13.34
C GLN A 43 -8.14 -2.46 14.62
N GLU A 44 -7.95 -1.54 15.57
CA GLU A 44 -7.29 -1.81 16.87
C GLU A 44 -5.89 -2.46 16.74
N GLY A 45 -5.19 -2.17 15.64
CA GLY A 45 -3.88 -2.74 15.31
C GLY A 45 -3.93 -4.13 14.67
N LEU A 46 -5.11 -4.63 14.32
CA LEU A 46 -5.29 -5.83 13.50
C LEU A 46 -5.40 -5.43 12.03
N LEU A 47 -4.41 -5.83 11.23
CA LEU A 47 -4.42 -5.67 9.78
C LEU A 47 -5.22 -6.79 9.13
N ASN A 48 -6.21 -6.43 8.31
CA ASN A 48 -6.88 -7.33 7.38
C ASN A 48 -6.40 -7.04 5.95
N PHE A 49 -5.64 -7.98 5.37
CA PHE A 49 -5.07 -7.84 4.03
C PHE A 49 -6.11 -7.69 2.92
N ASP A 50 -7.30 -8.24 3.10
CA ASP A 50 -8.36 -8.21 2.08
C ASP A 50 -8.93 -6.79 1.85
N LEU A 51 -8.76 -5.91 2.84
CA LEU A 51 -9.28 -4.54 2.86
C LEU A 51 -8.25 -3.50 2.39
N ILE A 52 -6.99 -3.89 2.17
CA ILE A 52 -5.92 -2.97 1.76
C ILE A 52 -6.25 -2.30 0.41
N GLU A 53 -6.80 -3.09 -0.52
CA GLU A 53 -7.20 -2.59 -1.82
C GLU A 53 -8.24 -1.47 -1.70
N GLU A 54 -9.21 -1.62 -0.79
CA GLU A 54 -10.26 -0.64 -0.56
C GLU A 54 -9.69 0.70 -0.08
N ASP A 55 -8.84 0.67 0.95
CA ASP A 55 -8.18 1.88 1.45
C ASP A 55 -7.29 2.53 0.40
N ALA A 56 -6.53 1.73 -0.36
CA ALA A 56 -5.67 2.26 -1.39
C ALA A 56 -6.47 2.88 -2.54
N ARG A 57 -7.59 2.28 -2.96
CA ARG A 57 -8.51 2.88 -3.95
C ARG A 57 -9.12 4.17 -3.44
N ARG A 58 -9.53 4.21 -2.17
CA ARG A 58 -10.08 5.41 -1.53
C ARG A 58 -9.05 6.54 -1.50
N ILE A 59 -7.83 6.27 -1.03
CA ILE A 59 -6.73 7.25 -1.03
C ILE A 59 -6.47 7.79 -2.44
N GLN A 60 -6.35 6.91 -3.43
CA GLN A 60 -6.16 7.35 -4.82
C GLN A 60 -7.35 8.16 -5.36
N GLY A 61 -8.59 7.79 -5.00
CA GLY A 61 -9.80 8.51 -5.35
C GLY A 61 -9.81 9.92 -4.79
N ASP A 62 -9.48 10.08 -3.51
CA ASP A 62 -9.39 11.37 -2.82
C ASP A 62 -8.34 12.28 -3.45
N LEU A 63 -7.16 11.72 -3.80
CA LEU A 63 -6.10 12.47 -4.47
C LEU A 63 -6.50 12.91 -5.89
N LYS A 64 -7.10 12.00 -6.68
CA LYS A 64 -7.63 12.32 -8.01
C LYS A 64 -8.71 13.41 -7.94
N ALA A 65 -9.59 13.37 -6.93
CA ALA A 65 -10.62 14.38 -6.73
C ALA A 65 -10.06 15.78 -6.39
N ARG A 66 -8.86 15.85 -5.80
CA ARG A 66 -8.12 17.10 -5.56
C ARG A 66 -7.37 17.62 -6.80
N GLY A 67 -7.40 16.89 -7.91
CA GLY A 67 -6.73 17.24 -9.16
C GLY A 67 -5.34 16.63 -9.32
N ASP A 68 -4.94 15.71 -8.44
CA ASP A 68 -3.64 15.05 -8.50
C ASP A 68 -3.64 13.91 -9.50
N ARG A 69 -2.53 13.75 -10.23
CA ARG A 69 -2.31 12.58 -11.08
C ARG A 69 -1.61 11.49 -10.28
N VAL A 70 -2.29 10.38 -10.04
CA VAL A 70 -1.70 9.21 -9.37
C VAL A 70 -0.74 8.46 -10.31
N LEU A 71 0.48 8.24 -9.85
CA LEU A 71 1.56 7.55 -10.56
C LEU A 71 1.70 6.08 -10.11
N GLY A 72 1.25 5.76 -8.90
CA GLY A 72 1.24 4.40 -8.34
C GLY A 72 1.18 4.42 -6.81
N SER A 73 0.96 3.26 -6.21
CA SER A 73 0.99 3.11 -4.76
C SER A 73 1.81 1.88 -4.35
N ASN A 74 2.49 1.97 -3.21
CA ASN A 74 3.18 0.86 -2.58
C ASN A 74 2.62 0.65 -1.17
N LEU A 75 2.44 -0.61 -0.81
CA LEU A 75 2.22 -1.03 0.56
C LEU A 75 3.57 -1.45 1.16
N ILE A 76 3.91 -0.90 2.32
CA ILE A 76 5.05 -1.34 3.12
C ILE A 76 4.50 -1.92 4.40
N LEU A 77 5.00 -3.10 4.77
CA LEU A 77 4.72 -3.73 6.05
C LEU A 77 6.04 -3.98 6.75
N ASP A 78 6.16 -3.47 7.97
CA ASP A 78 7.36 -3.55 8.79
C ASP A 78 6.96 -4.13 10.15
N TYR A 79 7.26 -5.42 10.35
CA TYR A 79 6.90 -6.14 11.57
C TYR A 79 7.82 -5.78 12.73
N GLU A 80 9.07 -5.42 12.47
CA GLU A 80 10.01 -5.01 13.49
C GLU A 80 9.54 -3.71 14.15
N ARG A 81 9.07 -2.78 13.32
CA ARG A 81 8.58 -1.47 13.76
C ARG A 81 7.07 -1.43 13.97
N LYS A 82 6.37 -2.57 13.78
CA LYS A 82 4.92 -2.75 14.00
C LYS A 82 4.06 -1.73 13.26
N PHE A 83 4.34 -1.49 11.97
CA PHE A 83 3.54 -0.55 11.19
C PHE A 83 3.26 -1.05 9.77
N MET A 84 2.22 -0.47 9.18
CA MET A 84 2.03 -0.43 7.74
C MET A 84 2.10 1.00 7.23
N GLU A 85 2.57 1.16 6.00
CA GLU A 85 2.50 2.39 5.24
C GLU A 85 1.88 2.10 3.88
N ILE A 86 0.93 2.94 3.45
CA ILE A 86 0.52 3.05 2.05
C ILE A 86 1.14 4.35 1.53
N ARG A 87 2.12 4.21 0.64
CA ARG A 87 2.75 5.34 -0.06
C ARG A 87 2.10 5.49 -1.41
N THR A 88 1.50 6.64 -1.68
CA THR A 88 0.93 6.96 -2.99
C THR A 88 1.72 8.08 -3.64
N TYR A 89 2.24 7.80 -4.82
CA TYR A 89 3.03 8.74 -5.60
C TYR A 89 2.11 9.54 -6.52
N ILE A 90 2.27 10.86 -6.52
CA ILE A 90 1.44 11.76 -7.31
C ILE A 90 2.27 12.80 -8.06
N GLU A 91 1.71 13.30 -9.15
CA GLU A 91 2.14 14.49 -9.87
C GLU A 91 1.08 15.57 -9.67
N ARG A 92 1.51 16.74 -9.18
CA ARG A 92 0.66 17.94 -8.99
C ARG A 92 1.38 19.13 -9.63
N GLY A 93 0.84 19.60 -10.75
CA GLY A 93 1.55 20.54 -11.62
C GLY A 93 2.85 19.90 -12.16
N ASP A 94 3.97 20.61 -12.06
CA ASP A 94 5.28 20.14 -12.53
C ASP A 94 6.11 19.44 -11.44
N LYS A 95 5.48 19.10 -10.30
CA LYS A 95 6.15 18.51 -9.14
C LYS A 95 5.59 17.13 -8.82
N ASN A 96 6.48 16.26 -8.33
CA ASN A 96 6.13 14.94 -7.82
C ASN A 96 6.16 14.94 -6.30
N PHE A 97 5.20 14.25 -5.68
CA PHE A 97 5.08 14.11 -4.24
C PHE A 97 4.83 12.66 -3.85
N VAL A 98 5.11 12.33 -2.59
CA VAL A 98 4.67 11.08 -1.97
C VAL A 98 3.71 11.41 -0.82
N ILE A 99 2.52 10.86 -0.90
CA ILE A 99 1.53 10.89 0.18
C ILE A 99 1.72 9.63 1.00
N ILE A 100 1.96 9.79 2.30
CA ILE A 100 2.20 8.69 3.22
C ILE A 100 1.01 8.61 4.18
N VAL A 101 0.38 7.45 4.19
CA VAL A 101 -0.64 7.07 5.18
C VAL A 101 -0.12 5.87 5.94
N ASP A 102 -0.09 5.95 7.27
CA ASP A 102 0.43 4.89 8.12
C ASP A 102 -0.53 4.49 9.25
N ALA A 103 -0.32 3.29 9.76
CA ALA A 103 -0.99 2.79 10.96
C ALA A 103 -0.08 1.80 11.71
N GLU A 104 -0.25 1.75 13.04
CA GLU A 104 0.35 0.71 13.86
C GLU A 104 -0.34 -0.63 13.59
N VAL A 105 0.44 -1.67 13.34
CA VAL A 105 -0.01 -3.04 13.09
C VAL A 105 0.64 -3.97 14.09
N LYS A 106 -0.16 -4.56 14.98
CA LYS A 106 0.27 -5.52 16.00
C LYS A 106 0.21 -6.95 15.47
N ARG A 107 -0.77 -7.25 14.62
CA ARG A 107 -1.02 -8.57 14.03
C ARG A 107 -1.67 -8.40 12.66
N ALA A 108 -1.43 -9.34 11.76
CA ALA A 108 -2.11 -9.40 10.48
C ALA A 108 -2.91 -10.69 10.33
N THR A 109 -4.02 -10.60 9.60
CA THR A 109 -4.92 -11.69 9.23
C THR A 109 -5.09 -11.73 7.73
N ASN A 110 -5.43 -12.90 7.21
CA ASN A 110 -5.63 -13.14 5.77
C ASN A 110 -4.40 -12.76 4.92
N THR A 111 -3.21 -12.81 5.51
CA THR A 111 -1.95 -12.55 4.80
C THR A 111 -1.64 -13.68 3.82
N PRO A 112 -1.42 -13.39 2.53
CA PRO A 112 -0.96 -14.38 1.56
C PRO A 112 0.32 -15.08 2.01
N SER A 113 0.44 -16.38 1.70
CA SER A 113 1.51 -17.23 2.23
C SER A 113 2.91 -16.80 1.80
N ASP A 114 3.05 -16.28 0.58
CA ASP A 114 4.28 -15.73 0.02
C ASP A 114 4.70 -14.45 0.74
N ILE A 115 3.76 -13.53 0.97
CA ILE A 115 4.00 -12.30 1.74
C ILE A 115 4.35 -12.64 3.19
N LEU A 116 3.64 -13.60 3.79
CA LEU A 116 3.90 -14.07 5.15
C LEU A 116 5.29 -14.69 5.28
N HIS A 117 5.74 -15.44 4.27
CA HIS A 117 7.08 -16.01 4.24
C HIS A 117 8.14 -14.90 4.16
N GLU A 118 7.98 -13.95 3.24
CA GLU A 118 8.91 -12.84 3.08
C GLU A 118 8.98 -11.96 4.34
N LEU A 119 7.85 -11.67 4.98
CA LEU A 119 7.79 -10.96 6.26
C LEU A 119 8.55 -11.70 7.37
N LYS A 120 8.47 -13.03 7.42
CA LYS A 120 9.21 -13.83 8.40
C LYS A 120 10.72 -13.86 8.14
N GLU A 121 11.12 -13.87 6.88
CA GLU A 121 12.53 -13.91 6.50
C GLU A 121 13.23 -12.57 6.62
N LYS A 122 12.54 -11.48 6.22
CA LYS A 122 13.15 -10.15 6.07
C LYS A 122 12.71 -9.15 7.14
N GLY A 123 11.68 -9.45 7.93
CA GLY A 123 11.07 -8.53 8.89
C GLY A 123 10.25 -7.40 8.25
N ARG A 124 10.43 -7.18 6.94
CA ARG A 124 9.79 -6.13 6.16
C ARG A 124 9.54 -6.57 4.73
N VAL A 125 8.41 -6.15 4.18
CA VAL A 125 8.08 -6.34 2.76
C VAL A 125 7.55 -5.03 2.18
N GLU A 126 7.84 -4.81 0.90
CA GLU A 126 7.32 -3.71 0.11
C GLU A 126 6.67 -4.28 -1.16
N LEU A 127 5.40 -3.93 -1.36
CA LEU A 127 4.55 -4.51 -2.38
C LEU A 127 3.96 -3.39 -3.25
N SER A 128 4.12 -3.50 -4.56
CA SER A 128 3.53 -2.53 -5.49
C SER A 128 2.06 -2.86 -5.74
N LEU A 129 1.18 -1.87 -5.56
CA LEU A 129 -0.26 -1.99 -5.71
C LEU A 129 -0.67 -1.65 -7.16
N LYS A 130 -1.28 -2.61 -7.87
CA LYS A 130 -1.95 -2.39 -9.16
C LYS A 130 -3.42 -2.08 -8.92
N LEU A 131 -3.82 -0.81 -9.08
CA LEU A 131 -5.16 -0.30 -8.74
C LEU A 131 -5.86 0.40 -9.91
#